data_AF-A0A5J5A9N9-F1
#
_entry.id   AF-A0A5J5A9N9-F1
#
_cell.length_a   1.000
_cell.length_b   1.000
_cell.length_c   1.000
_cell.angle_alpha   90.00
_cell.angle_beta   90.00
_cell.angle_gamma   90.00
#
_symmetry.space_group_name_H-M   'P 1'
#
loop_
_entity.id
_entity.type
_entity.pdbx_description
1 polymer ?
#
loop_
_entity_poly.entity_id
_entity_poly.type
_entity_poly.pdbx_seq_one_letter_code
_entity_poly.pdbx_strand_id
1 'polypeptide(L)'
;MPIRRKGSPVKIQLIWPNPTLTEAANEVFRSRSSNQVQHMDISSVADGDTRILNSAEVTVFLGPEASQLAVIKSITDSLYPKPVVIFNPRWVFEEESSFGELSGFVGSFEVVYSFMGLEVRGILNKRKGVIFKCIRDGVLSGEKWTVLVEEEGELKVVSRFKARPSIGEVENVLYNLMAINSPITKSAKFLRGLVSNVTGKNQDEFQNSELTP
;
A
#
# COMPACT_ATOMS: atom_id res chain seq x y z
N MET A 1 34.14 -3.00 19.28
CA MET A 1 33.00 -2.77 20.21
C MET A 1 31.92 -2.00 19.46
N PRO A 2 30.67 -2.49 19.36
CA PRO A 2 29.60 -1.72 18.74
C PRO A 2 29.13 -0.65 19.73
N ILE A 3 29.26 0.61 19.35
CA ILE A 3 28.78 1.76 20.12
C ILE A 3 27.25 1.72 20.07
N ARG A 4 26.61 1.09 21.06
CA ARG A 4 25.18 1.31 21.32
C ARG A 4 25.03 2.72 21.89
N ARG A 5 24.79 3.70 21.02
CA ARG A 5 24.27 5.00 21.46
C ARG A 5 22.86 4.75 21.99
N LYS A 6 22.70 4.69 23.31
CA LYS A 6 21.39 4.78 23.94
C LYS A 6 20.92 6.22 23.72
N GLY A 7 20.21 6.46 22.62
CA GLY A 7 19.63 7.76 22.31
C GLY A 7 18.67 8.19 23.41
N SER A 8 18.48 9.51 23.56
CA SER A 8 17.37 10.04 24.34
C SER A 8 16.05 9.45 23.82
N PRO A 9 15.08 9.17 24.69
CA PRO A 9 13.80 8.65 24.22
C PRO A 9 13.10 9.67 23.33
N VAL A 10 12.60 9.21 22.17
CA VAL A 10 12.00 10.08 21.17
C VAL A 10 10.67 10.63 21.66
N LYS A 11 10.46 11.95 21.63
CA LYS A 11 9.18 12.58 21.93
C LYS A 11 8.26 12.55 20.72
N ILE A 12 7.18 11.78 20.82
CA ILE A 12 6.18 11.58 19.79
C ILE A 12 4.92 12.36 20.14
N GLN A 13 4.42 13.15 19.21
CA GLN A 13 3.14 13.82 19.31
C GLN A 13 2.13 13.18 18.36
N LEU A 14 1.02 12.70 18.93
CA LEU A 14 -0.11 12.11 18.21
C LEU A 14 -1.20 13.16 18.08
N ILE A 15 -1.50 13.57 16.86
CA ILE A 15 -2.53 14.55 16.53
C ILE A 15 -3.76 13.82 16.00
N TRP A 16 -4.85 13.92 16.72
CA TRP A 16 -6.16 13.35 16.40
C TRP A 16 -7.04 14.37 15.66
N PRO A 17 -8.05 13.92 14.90
CA PRO A 17 -8.80 14.83 14.05
C PRO A 17 -9.82 15.66 14.85
N ASN A 18 -10.17 15.26 16.08
CA ASN A 18 -11.08 16.03 16.94
C ASN A 18 -10.82 15.80 18.44
N PRO A 19 -11.36 16.68 19.30
CA PRO A 19 -11.21 16.57 20.76
C PRO A 19 -11.76 15.27 21.35
N THR A 20 -12.89 14.77 20.85
CA THR A 20 -13.52 13.53 21.36
C THR A 20 -12.60 12.33 21.22
N LEU A 21 -11.93 12.18 20.08
CA LEU A 21 -10.97 11.10 19.87
C LEU A 21 -9.69 11.29 20.70
N THR A 22 -9.29 12.54 20.92
CA THR A 22 -8.15 12.87 21.79
C THR A 22 -8.43 12.49 23.23
N GLU A 23 -9.63 12.77 23.73
CA GLU A 23 -10.05 12.42 25.08
C GLU A 23 -10.12 10.91 25.27
N ALA A 24 -10.75 10.19 24.31
CA ALA A 24 -10.80 8.74 24.32
C ALA A 24 -9.40 8.10 24.29
N ALA A 25 -8.49 8.64 23.48
CA ALA A 25 -7.11 8.20 23.46
C ALA A 25 -6.41 8.43 24.81
N ASN A 26 -6.53 9.65 25.35
CA ASN A 26 -5.96 9.96 26.66
C ASN A 26 -6.48 9.01 27.72
N GLU A 27 -7.77 8.67 27.73
CA GLU A 27 -8.37 7.68 28.63
C GLU A 27 -7.73 6.29 28.50
N VAL A 28 -7.68 5.75 27.28
CA VAL A 28 -7.12 4.43 27.00
C VAL A 28 -5.63 4.36 27.37
N PHE A 29 -4.89 5.44 27.15
CA PHE A 29 -3.46 5.51 27.38
C PHE A 29 -3.07 6.08 28.76
N ARG A 30 -4.01 6.43 29.65
CA ARG A 30 -3.69 6.97 31.00
C ARG A 30 -2.71 6.06 31.75
N SER A 31 -2.97 4.75 31.73
CA SER A 31 -2.14 3.73 32.42
C SER A 31 -0.81 3.42 31.70
N ARG A 32 -0.67 3.90 30.47
CA ARG A 32 0.51 3.71 29.61
C ARG A 32 1.23 5.03 29.32
N SER A 33 0.92 6.08 30.09
CA SER A 33 1.47 7.42 29.90
C SER A 33 2.98 7.41 30.16
N SER A 34 3.72 7.18 29.08
CA SER A 34 5.12 7.58 29.02
C SER A 34 5.13 9.07 28.72
N ASN A 35 5.94 9.87 29.43
CA ASN A 35 6.18 11.29 29.13
C ASN A 35 6.74 11.55 27.71
N GLN A 36 6.90 10.49 26.91
CA GLN A 36 7.37 10.49 25.54
C GLN A 36 6.25 10.62 24.51
N VAL A 37 5.00 10.27 24.86
CA VAL A 37 3.87 10.34 23.92
C VAL A 37 2.87 11.37 24.40
N GLN A 38 2.61 12.38 23.56
CA GLN A 38 1.62 13.42 23.83
C GLN A 38 0.46 13.28 22.84
N HIS A 39 -0.78 13.36 23.33
CA HIS A 39 -1.98 13.37 22.49
C HIS A 39 -2.54 14.80 22.41
N MET A 40 -2.87 15.25 21.20
CA MET A 40 -3.53 16.53 20.93
C MET A 40 -4.55 16.38 19.81
N ASP A 41 -5.50 17.30 19.70
CA ASP A 41 -6.38 17.42 18.54
C ASP A 41 -5.89 18.53 17.58
N ILE A 42 -6.33 18.45 16.32
CA ILE A 42 -6.00 19.44 15.28
C ILE A 42 -6.39 20.87 15.68
N SER A 43 -7.57 21.08 16.29
CA SER A 43 -8.01 22.42 16.70
C SER A 43 -7.08 23.05 17.75
N SER A 44 -6.68 22.29 18.76
CA SER A 44 -5.74 22.74 19.80
C SER A 44 -4.37 23.12 19.25
N VAL A 45 -3.94 22.50 18.15
CA VAL A 45 -2.66 22.81 17.50
C VAL A 45 -2.79 23.99 16.53
N ALA A 46 -3.94 24.09 15.84
CA ALA A 46 -4.22 25.15 14.87
C ALA A 46 -4.29 26.54 15.52
N ASP A 47 -4.67 26.63 16.79
CA ASP A 47 -4.76 27.88 17.56
C ASP A 47 -3.39 28.53 17.89
N GLY A 48 -2.28 27.95 17.42
CA GLY A 48 -1.00 28.66 17.30
C GLY A 48 -0.03 28.53 18.47
N ASP A 49 -0.27 27.63 19.43
CA ASP A 49 0.72 27.34 20.49
C ASP A 49 1.87 26.47 19.98
N THR A 50 2.70 27.08 19.14
CA THR A 50 3.90 26.49 18.53
C THR A 50 4.92 25.98 19.55
N ARG A 51 4.84 26.40 20.83
CA ARG A 51 5.72 25.90 21.89
C ARG A 51 5.54 24.40 22.13
N ILE A 52 4.31 23.91 21.99
CA ILE A 52 3.98 22.50 22.19
C ILE A 52 4.54 21.67 21.03
N LEU A 53 4.36 22.15 19.79
CA LEU A 53 4.96 21.57 18.57
C LEU A 53 6.50 21.55 18.61
N ASN A 54 7.11 22.59 19.20
CA ASN A 54 8.56 22.69 19.31
C ASN A 54 9.18 21.62 20.22
N SER A 55 8.41 21.04 21.14
CA SER A 55 8.89 20.01 22.06
C SER A 55 8.93 18.59 21.48
N ALA A 56 8.13 18.32 20.44
CA ALA A 56 8.06 17.02 19.79
C ALA A 56 9.23 16.81 18.82
N GLU A 57 9.73 15.58 18.75
CA GLU A 57 10.75 15.18 17.75
C GLU A 57 10.09 14.48 16.55
N VAL A 58 8.90 13.90 16.72
CA VAL A 58 8.10 13.30 15.66
C VAL A 58 6.64 13.68 15.86
N THR A 59 5.97 14.10 14.79
CA THR A 59 4.52 14.37 14.80
C THR A 59 3.80 13.35 13.92
N VAL A 60 2.69 12.80 14.42
CA VAL A 60 1.88 11.78 13.74
C VAL A 60 0.44 12.25 13.67
N PHE A 61 -0.09 12.46 12.47
CA PHE A 61 -1.51 12.71 12.25
C PHE A 61 -2.25 11.37 12.12
N LEU A 62 -3.29 11.18 12.93
CA LEU A 62 -4.07 9.95 13.01
C LEU A 62 -5.45 10.13 12.36
N GLY A 63 -5.69 9.44 11.23
CA GLY A 63 -6.95 9.43 10.51
C GLY A 63 -7.52 10.82 10.17
N PRO A 64 -6.72 11.75 9.61
CA PRO A 64 -7.22 13.08 9.27
C PRO A 64 -8.33 13.03 8.21
N GLU A 65 -9.25 13.98 8.27
CA GLU A 65 -10.28 14.18 7.25
C GLU A 65 -9.76 15.04 6.10
N ALA A 66 -10.32 14.87 4.89
CA ALA A 66 -9.97 15.70 3.73
C ALA A 66 -10.09 17.21 4.01
N SER A 67 -11.11 17.61 4.77
CA SER A 67 -11.36 19.00 5.19
C SER A 67 -10.23 19.60 6.04
N GLN A 68 -9.38 18.76 6.63
CA GLN A 68 -8.32 19.17 7.56
C GLN A 68 -6.96 19.31 6.87
N LEU A 69 -6.83 18.91 5.60
CA LEU A 69 -5.57 18.91 4.87
C LEU A 69 -4.89 20.28 4.82
N ALA A 70 -5.65 21.37 4.67
CA ALA A 70 -5.10 22.72 4.63
C ALA A 70 -4.43 23.10 5.97
N VAL A 71 -5.09 22.76 7.09
CA VAL A 71 -4.57 23.01 8.45
C VAL A 71 -3.35 22.11 8.71
N ILE A 72 -3.43 20.83 8.33
CA ILE A 72 -2.32 19.87 8.47
C ILE A 72 -1.09 20.33 7.69
N LYS A 73 -1.28 20.88 6.48
CA LYS A 73 -0.20 21.48 5.70
C LYS A 73 0.46 22.62 6.46
N SER A 74 -0.32 23.57 7.00
CA SER A 74 0.20 24.69 7.79
C SER A 74 1.00 24.21 9.02
N ILE A 75 0.49 23.22 9.75
CA ILE A 75 1.19 22.61 10.89
C ILE A 75 2.49 21.96 10.42
N THR A 76 2.47 21.19 9.34
CA THR A 76 3.65 20.53 8.77
C THR A 76 4.72 21.54 8.34
N ASP A 77 4.32 22.65 7.72
CA ASP A 77 5.22 23.73 7.32
C ASP A 77 5.93 24.34 8.55
N SER A 78 5.24 24.48 9.69
CA SER A 78 5.83 24.97 10.95
C SER A 78 6.77 23.97 11.65
N LEU A 79 6.65 22.69 11.31
CA LEU A 79 7.44 21.61 11.92
C LEU A 79 8.78 21.40 11.21
N TYR A 80 8.98 21.94 10.01
CA TYR A 80 10.19 21.70 9.23
C TYR A 80 11.48 22.04 10.02
N PRO A 81 12.50 21.15 10.04
CA PRO A 81 12.64 19.90 9.28
C PRO A 81 12.24 18.62 10.04
N LYS A 82 11.41 18.72 11.08
CA LYS A 82 11.03 17.56 11.90
C LYS A 82 10.21 16.54 11.10
N PRO A 83 10.39 15.24 11.37
CA PRO A 83 9.64 14.18 10.71
C PRO A 83 8.15 14.25 11.05
N VAL A 84 7.33 14.13 9.99
CA VAL A 84 5.87 14.05 10.07
C VAL A 84 5.40 12.75 9.45
N VAL A 85 4.50 12.07 10.15
CA VAL A 85 3.85 10.83 9.69
C VAL A 85 2.35 11.08 9.57
N ILE A 86 1.76 10.63 8.47
CA ILE A 86 0.31 10.55 8.36
C ILE A 86 -0.08 9.08 8.37
N PHE A 87 -0.85 8.68 9.36
CA PHE A 87 -1.49 7.38 9.40
C PHE A 87 -2.96 7.57 9.08
N ASN A 88 -3.36 7.31 7.83
CA ASN A 88 -4.75 7.44 7.44
C ASN A 88 -5.31 6.13 6.84
N PRO A 89 -6.15 5.39 7.59
CA PRO A 89 -6.77 4.18 7.07
C PRO A 89 -7.95 4.45 6.13
N ARG A 90 -8.42 5.70 5.99
CA ARG A 90 -9.64 6.04 5.25
C ARG A 90 -9.41 6.56 3.83
N TRP A 91 -8.21 7.05 3.52
CA TRP A 91 -7.90 7.57 2.17
C TRP A 91 -7.98 6.47 1.12
N VAL A 92 -9.10 6.46 0.42
CA VAL A 92 -9.36 5.67 -0.77
C VAL A 92 -9.12 6.50 -2.02
N PHE A 93 -8.97 5.85 -3.18
CA PHE A 93 -8.71 6.53 -4.46
C PHE A 93 -9.69 7.67 -4.77
N GLU A 94 -10.98 7.48 -4.47
CA GLU A 94 -12.03 8.47 -4.70
C GLU A 94 -11.79 9.73 -3.87
N GLU A 95 -11.44 9.57 -2.59
CA GLU A 95 -11.18 10.67 -1.68
C GLU A 95 -9.94 11.46 -2.13
N GLU A 96 -8.86 10.79 -2.54
CA GLU A 96 -7.62 11.45 -2.98
C GLU A 96 -7.82 12.30 -4.24
N SER A 97 -8.67 11.85 -5.17
CA SER A 97 -8.98 12.61 -6.38
C SER A 97 -9.69 13.94 -6.09
N SER A 98 -10.32 14.06 -4.92
CA SER A 98 -11.02 15.29 -4.51
C SER A 98 -10.12 16.36 -3.89
N PHE A 99 -8.82 16.07 -3.69
CA PHE A 99 -7.92 16.97 -2.95
C PHE A 99 -7.49 18.22 -3.72
N GLY A 100 -7.69 18.28 -5.04
CA GLY A 100 -7.39 19.47 -5.85
C GLY A 100 -5.94 19.95 -5.67
N GLU A 101 -5.76 21.21 -5.27
CA GLU A 101 -4.44 21.84 -5.06
C GLU A 101 -3.62 21.17 -3.93
N LEU A 102 -4.27 20.50 -2.98
CA LEU A 102 -3.61 19.81 -1.86
C LEU A 102 -3.09 18.41 -2.26
N SER A 103 -3.39 17.95 -3.47
CA SER A 103 -2.85 16.69 -4.01
C SER A 103 -1.32 16.66 -4.00
N GLY A 104 -0.68 17.79 -4.31
CA GLY A 104 0.79 17.91 -4.26
C GLY A 104 1.36 17.78 -2.84
N PHE A 105 0.65 18.30 -1.83
CA PHE A 105 1.04 18.13 -0.43
C PHE A 105 0.92 16.67 0.01
N VAL A 106 -0.21 16.03 -0.26
CA VAL A 106 -0.40 14.60 0.08
C VAL A 106 0.60 13.72 -0.68
N GLY A 107 0.85 14.02 -1.95
CA GLY A 107 1.84 13.32 -2.78
C GLY A 107 3.29 13.53 -2.38
N SER A 108 3.60 14.49 -1.49
CA SER A 108 4.95 14.69 -0.96
C SER A 108 5.36 13.67 0.10
N PHE A 109 4.40 12.92 0.66
CA PHE A 109 4.66 11.88 1.64
C PHE A 109 5.10 10.58 0.97
N GLU A 110 6.17 9.99 1.49
CA GLU A 110 6.59 8.65 1.11
C GLU A 110 5.71 7.59 1.78
N VAL A 111 5.14 6.68 0.98
CA VAL A 111 4.28 5.62 1.49
C VAL A 111 5.12 4.43 1.93
N VAL A 112 5.24 4.23 3.24
CA VAL A 112 5.99 3.11 3.84
C VAL A 112 5.17 1.83 3.96
N TYR A 113 3.85 1.95 4.11
CA TYR A 113 2.92 0.82 4.18
C TYR A 113 1.57 1.21 3.57
N SER A 114 0.99 0.33 2.75
CA SER A 114 -0.36 0.47 2.23
C SER A 114 -0.96 -0.90 1.99
N PHE A 115 -2.22 -1.06 2.42
CA PHE A 115 -3.04 -2.23 2.14
C PHE A 115 -4.43 -1.75 1.77
N MET A 116 -4.86 -2.02 0.54
CA MET A 116 -6.17 -1.62 0.06
C MET A 116 -6.86 -2.78 -0.63
N GLY A 117 -8.00 -3.21 -0.09
CA GLY A 117 -8.82 -4.27 -0.68
C GLY A 117 -9.47 -3.82 -1.97
N LEU A 118 -9.58 -4.74 -2.92
CA LEU A 118 -10.24 -4.57 -4.20
C LEU A 118 -11.37 -5.62 -4.32
N GLU A 119 -12.56 -5.20 -4.74
CA GLU A 119 -13.60 -6.12 -5.21
C GLU A 119 -13.75 -5.93 -6.71
N VAL A 120 -13.42 -6.96 -7.48
CA VAL A 120 -13.52 -6.93 -8.93
C VAL A 120 -14.79 -7.64 -9.35
N ARG A 121 -15.73 -6.89 -9.91
CA ARG A 121 -17.01 -7.41 -10.38
C ARG A 121 -16.94 -7.67 -11.89
N GLY A 122 -16.69 -8.92 -12.28
CA GLY A 122 -16.86 -9.37 -13.66
C GLY A 122 -18.30 -9.80 -13.95
N ILE A 123 -18.61 -10.06 -15.24
CA ILE A 123 -19.96 -10.49 -15.69
C ILE A 123 -20.39 -11.82 -15.04
N LEU A 124 -19.43 -12.72 -14.74
CA LEU A 124 -19.72 -14.08 -14.26
C LEU A 124 -19.12 -14.42 -12.88
N ASN A 125 -18.15 -13.65 -12.37
CA ASN A 125 -17.50 -13.94 -11.09
C ASN A 125 -17.01 -12.67 -10.40
N LYS A 126 -17.14 -12.67 -9.06
CA LYS A 126 -16.48 -11.71 -8.18
C LYS A 126 -15.09 -12.24 -7.82
N ARG A 127 -14.07 -11.39 -7.89
CA ARG A 127 -12.73 -11.70 -7.39
C ARG A 127 -12.32 -10.67 -6.36
N LYS A 128 -11.69 -11.11 -5.27
CA LYS A 128 -11.05 -10.21 -4.32
C LYS A 128 -9.63 -9.93 -4.79
N GLY A 129 -9.13 -8.74 -4.51
CA GLY A 129 -7.76 -8.38 -4.73
C GLY A 129 -7.27 -7.42 -3.66
N VAL A 130 -6.00 -7.05 -3.75
CA VAL A 130 -5.40 -6.07 -2.87
C VAL A 130 -4.29 -5.33 -3.59
N ILE A 131 -4.16 -4.04 -3.30
CA ILE A 131 -2.96 -3.26 -3.57
C ILE A 131 -2.13 -3.20 -2.29
N PHE A 132 -0.89 -3.62 -2.40
CA PHE A 132 0.01 -3.75 -1.26
C PHE A 132 1.35 -3.07 -1.52
N LYS A 133 1.81 -2.30 -0.53
CA LYS A 133 3.20 -1.85 -0.41
C LYS A 133 3.63 -1.98 1.04
N CYS A 134 4.83 -2.49 1.26
CA CYS A 134 5.44 -2.56 2.58
C CYS A 134 6.95 -2.40 2.43
N ILE A 135 7.50 -1.31 2.97
CA ILE A 135 8.93 -1.08 3.02
C ILE A 135 9.53 -1.92 4.15
N ARG A 136 10.51 -2.76 3.82
CA ARG A 136 11.30 -3.52 4.80
C ARG A 136 12.60 -2.77 5.11
N ASP A 137 13.02 -2.85 6.36
CA ASP A 137 14.33 -2.36 6.84
C ASP A 137 14.61 -0.86 6.59
N GLY A 138 13.56 -0.06 6.36
CA GLY A 138 13.67 1.40 6.18
C GLY A 138 14.27 1.85 4.84
N VAL A 139 14.52 0.93 3.90
CA VAL A 139 15.06 1.27 2.58
C VAL A 139 13.92 1.56 1.61
N LEU A 140 13.66 2.85 1.34
CA LEU A 140 12.60 3.29 0.44
C LEU A 140 12.83 2.89 -1.03
N SER A 141 14.10 2.63 -1.39
CA SER A 141 14.50 2.32 -2.76
C SER A 141 14.36 0.82 -3.06
N GLY A 142 13.48 0.48 -4.00
CA GLY A 142 13.39 -0.85 -4.61
C GLY A 142 12.07 -1.57 -4.37
N GLU A 143 11.37 -1.24 -3.29
CA GLU A 143 10.09 -1.86 -2.95
C GLU A 143 8.95 -1.33 -3.82
N LYS A 144 8.34 -2.26 -4.56
CA LYS A 144 7.31 -1.98 -5.56
C LYS A 144 5.91 -2.10 -4.97
N TRP A 145 5.02 -1.27 -5.47
CA TRP A 145 3.59 -1.47 -5.29
C TRP A 145 3.20 -2.76 -6.00
N THR A 146 2.45 -3.62 -5.32
CA THR A 146 2.07 -4.93 -5.83
C THR A 146 0.55 -5.04 -5.89
N VAL A 147 0.02 -5.49 -7.01
CA VAL A 147 -1.39 -5.86 -7.15
C VAL A 147 -1.49 -7.37 -7.02
N LEU A 148 -2.29 -7.84 -6.09
CA LEU A 148 -2.59 -9.25 -5.88
C LEU A 148 -4.08 -9.52 -6.10
N VAL A 149 -4.41 -10.70 -6.62
CA VAL A 149 -5.79 -11.14 -6.86
C VAL A 149 -5.96 -12.55 -6.33
N GLU A 150 -7.12 -12.83 -5.74
CA GLU A 150 -7.50 -14.15 -5.27
C GLU A 150 -7.81 -15.06 -6.47
N GLU A 151 -7.07 -16.16 -6.57
CA GLU A 151 -7.29 -17.25 -7.50
C GLU A 151 -7.22 -18.57 -6.75
N GLU A 152 -8.28 -19.38 -6.82
CA GLU A 152 -8.35 -20.71 -6.18
C GLU A 152 -8.12 -20.67 -4.65
N GLY A 153 -8.49 -19.56 -4.00
CA GLY A 153 -8.34 -19.35 -2.55
C GLY A 153 -6.99 -18.77 -2.14
N GLU A 154 -6.08 -18.50 -3.07
CA GLU A 154 -4.76 -17.92 -2.81
C GLU A 154 -4.58 -16.55 -3.47
N LEU A 155 -3.92 -15.60 -2.78
CA LEU A 155 -3.55 -14.30 -3.36
C LEU A 155 -2.30 -14.46 -4.23
N LYS A 156 -2.46 -14.22 -5.54
CA LYS A 156 -1.36 -14.26 -6.51
C LYS A 156 -1.00 -12.87 -6.99
N VAL A 157 0.31 -12.61 -7.14
CA VAL A 157 0.81 -11.35 -7.69
C VAL A 157 0.51 -11.30 -9.19
N VAL A 158 -0.16 -10.24 -9.62
CA VAL A 158 -0.56 -10.07 -11.02
C VAL A 158 0.11 -8.88 -11.70
N SER A 159 0.56 -7.89 -10.92
CA SER A 159 1.34 -6.77 -11.44
C SER A 159 2.18 -6.11 -10.34
N ARG A 160 3.21 -5.36 -10.77
CA ARG A 160 4.09 -4.57 -9.90
C ARG A 160 4.35 -3.20 -10.51
N PHE A 161 4.28 -2.15 -9.70
CA PHE A 161 4.46 -0.76 -10.11
C PHE A 161 5.59 -0.09 -9.31
N LYS A 162 6.32 0.81 -9.96
CA LYS A 162 7.37 1.62 -9.29
C LYS A 162 6.76 2.73 -8.44
N ALA A 163 5.73 3.39 -8.95
CA ALA A 163 4.92 4.37 -8.24
C ALA A 163 3.60 3.74 -7.78
N ARG A 164 2.83 4.46 -6.95
CA ARG A 164 1.49 4.02 -6.57
C ARG A 164 0.62 3.96 -7.81
N PRO A 165 0.01 2.81 -8.15
CA PRO A 165 -0.83 2.73 -9.32
C PRO A 165 -2.13 3.51 -9.09
N SER A 166 -2.57 4.21 -10.13
CA SER A 166 -3.90 4.81 -10.21
C SER A 166 -4.99 3.74 -10.32
N ILE A 167 -6.24 4.10 -10.01
CA ILE A 167 -7.37 3.17 -10.15
C ILE A 167 -7.51 2.65 -11.59
N GLY A 168 -7.33 3.51 -12.60
CA GLY A 168 -7.41 3.11 -14.00
C GLY A 168 -6.30 2.11 -14.41
N GLU A 169 -5.09 2.25 -13.88
CA GLU A 169 -4.02 1.26 -14.09
C GLU A 169 -4.35 -0.08 -13.45
N VAL A 170 -4.95 -0.06 -12.26
CA VAL A 170 -5.40 -1.27 -11.55
C VAL A 170 -6.52 -1.95 -12.33
N GLU A 171 -7.52 -1.20 -12.79
CA GLU A 171 -8.61 -1.69 -13.63
C GLU A 171 -8.09 -2.35 -14.90
N ASN A 172 -7.16 -1.71 -15.61
CA ASN A 172 -6.54 -2.26 -16.82
C ASN A 172 -5.82 -3.59 -16.56
N VAL A 173 -5.07 -3.71 -15.45
CA VAL A 173 -4.44 -4.98 -15.03
C VAL A 173 -5.50 -6.05 -14.82
N LEU A 174 -6.59 -5.71 -14.14
CA LEU A 174 -7.68 -6.64 -13.83
C LEU A 174 -8.45 -7.09 -15.08
N TYR A 175 -8.74 -6.19 -16.01
CA TYR A 175 -9.36 -6.54 -17.29
C TYR A 175 -8.50 -7.50 -18.10
N ASN A 176 -7.18 -7.23 -18.18
CA ASN A 176 -6.25 -8.11 -18.88
C ASN A 176 -6.21 -9.52 -18.27
N LEU A 177 -6.21 -9.63 -16.94
CA LEU A 177 -6.29 -10.93 -16.26
C LEU A 177 -7.58 -11.69 -16.59
N MET A 178 -8.72 -10.98 -16.65
CA MET A 178 -9.99 -11.60 -17.01
C MET A 178 -9.98 -12.12 -18.45
N ALA A 179 -9.42 -11.34 -19.38
CA ALA A 179 -9.31 -11.73 -20.78
C ALA A 179 -8.46 -13.00 -20.95
N ILE A 180 -7.32 -13.10 -20.25
CA ILE A 180 -6.43 -14.27 -20.32
C ILE A 180 -7.08 -15.52 -19.70
N ASN A 181 -7.82 -15.36 -18.60
CA ASN A 181 -8.46 -16.46 -17.87
C ASN A 181 -9.87 -16.82 -18.36
N SER A 182 -10.32 -16.26 -19.49
CA SER A 182 -11.64 -16.53 -20.08
C SER A 182 -11.85 -18.03 -20.35
N PRO A 183 -13.07 -18.57 -20.18
CA PRO A 183 -13.39 -19.95 -20.52
C PRO A 183 -12.91 -20.34 -21.92
N ILE A 184 -13.03 -19.42 -22.88
CA ILE A 184 -12.66 -19.65 -24.29
C ILE A 184 -11.14 -19.90 -24.45
N THR A 185 -10.29 -19.16 -23.72
CA THR A 185 -8.83 -19.35 -23.76
C THR A 185 -8.38 -20.57 -22.95
N LYS A 186 -9.06 -20.91 -21.84
CA LYS A 186 -8.81 -22.17 -21.12
C LYS A 186 -9.19 -23.40 -21.95
N SER A 187 -10.30 -23.36 -22.68
CA SER A 187 -10.74 -24.43 -23.59
C SER A 187 -9.72 -24.69 -24.70
N ALA A 188 -9.16 -23.63 -25.31
CA ALA A 188 -8.15 -23.77 -26.36
C ALA A 188 -6.85 -24.42 -25.84
N LYS A 189 -6.41 -24.10 -24.62
CA LYS A 189 -5.23 -24.70 -24.00
C LYS A 189 -5.46 -26.18 -23.64
N PHE A 190 -6.67 -26.54 -23.20
CA PHE A 190 -7.06 -27.93 -22.94
C PHE A 190 -7.11 -28.76 -24.22
N LEU A 191 -7.71 -28.24 -25.30
CA LEU A 191 -7.74 -28.91 -26.60
C LEU A 191 -6.34 -29.09 -27.19
N ARG A 192 -5.46 -28.09 -27.08
CA ARG A 192 -4.07 -28.20 -27.52
C ARG A 192 -3.29 -29.28 -26.74
N GLY A 193 -3.51 -29.39 -25.43
CA GLY A 193 -2.90 -30.42 -24.58
C GLY A 193 -3.36 -31.85 -24.90
N LEU A 194 -4.62 -32.00 -25.33
CA LEU A 194 -5.13 -33.29 -25.80
C LEU A 194 -4.53 -33.70 -27.15
N VAL A 195 -4.36 -32.75 -28.08
CA VAL A 195 -3.77 -33.04 -29.40
C VAL A 195 -2.26 -33.33 -29.29
N SER A 196 -1.52 -32.66 -28.41
CA SER A 196 -0.08 -32.93 -28.22
C SER A 196 0.22 -34.30 -27.62
N ASN A 197 -0.65 -34.83 -26.75
CA ASN A 197 -0.47 -36.16 -26.15
C ASN A 197 -0.83 -37.31 -27.09
N VAL A 198 -1.59 -37.06 -28.16
CA VAL A 198 -1.98 -38.07 -29.17
C VAL A 198 -0.94 -38.20 -30.29
N THR A 199 -0.07 -37.20 -30.48
CA THR A 199 0.94 -37.22 -31.57
C THR A 199 2.33 -37.70 -31.16
N GLY A 200 2.51 -38.19 -29.92
CA GLY A 200 3.81 -38.60 -29.39
C GLY A 200 3.96 -40.11 -29.20
N LYS A 201 4.06 -40.88 -30.30
CA LYS A 201 4.72 -42.20 -30.34
C LYS A 201 4.78 -42.71 -31.78
N ASN A 202 5.98 -42.66 -32.37
CA ASN A 202 6.60 -43.68 -33.24
C ASN A 202 7.58 -43.01 -34.20
N GLN A 203 8.86 -42.99 -33.81
CA GLN A 203 10.00 -43.31 -34.67
C GLN A 203 11.26 -43.20 -33.81
N ASP A 204 11.86 -44.35 -33.50
CA ASP A 204 13.27 -44.61 -33.77
C ASP A 204 13.66 -45.95 -33.14
N GLU A 205 13.57 -47.01 -33.94
CA GLU A 205 14.48 -48.15 -33.91
C GLU A 205 14.17 -49.04 -35.12
N PHE A 206 15.04 -49.02 -36.14
CA PHE A 206 15.44 -50.22 -36.88
C PHE A 206 16.75 -49.93 -37.63
N GLN A 207 17.77 -50.69 -37.24
CA GLN A 207 19.06 -50.82 -37.91
C GLN A 207 18.90 -51.35 -39.34
N ASN A 208 19.79 -50.97 -40.25
CA ASN A 208 20.55 -51.96 -41.02
C ASN A 208 21.79 -51.37 -41.69
N SER A 209 22.85 -52.16 -41.58
CA SER A 209 24.22 -52.00 -42.02
C SER A 209 24.43 -52.28 -43.52
N GLU A 210 25.43 -51.59 -44.09
CA GLU A 210 26.40 -51.98 -45.14
C GLU A 210 25.94 -52.50 -46.51
N LEU A 211 26.46 -51.89 -47.60
CA LEU A 211 27.60 -52.41 -48.37
C LEU A 211 27.98 -51.49 -49.56
N THR A 212 29.29 -51.30 -49.71
CA THR A 212 30.08 -50.75 -50.84
C THR A 212 29.88 -51.55 -52.15
N PRO A 213 30.28 -51.05 -53.33
CA PRO A 213 31.69 -50.82 -53.75
C PRO A 213 32.08 -49.34 -53.92
#